data_AF-A0A7C2QBK5-F1
#
_entry.id   AF-A0A7C2QBK5-F1
#
_cell.length_a   1.000
_cell.length_b   1.000
_cell.length_c   1.000
_cell.angle_alpha   90.00
_cell.angle_beta   90.00
_cell.angle_gamma   90.00
#
_symmetry.space_group_name_H-M   'P 1'
#
loop_
_entity.id
_entity.type
_entity.pdbx_description
1 polymer ?
#
loop_
_entity_poly.entity_id
_entity_poly.type
_entity_poly.pdbx_seq_one_letter_code
_entity_poly.pdbx_strand_id
1 'polypeptide(L)'
;MPQSSFIRATLTLAISVAGNAAALSQQAFASPSAGSASTPASQPAAPDEITLERLMADPEWMGARPQDPYWADDGRSFYWHRKIRGVERRELIESDLDGHVLRVLDEDAGDADDPGGDYSRDYAWKVYARNGDVFLKQIATGRVQQLTRTVAAESAPRFLVGDERIQFRRGSDLFIRDLKTGLEYQPAELRFEKDPAEKKDEADFLREQQERLFDVLR
;
A
#
# COMPACT_ATOMS: atom_id res chain seq x y z
N MET A 1 -33.67 -21.43 -35.81
CA MET A 1 -34.94 -21.93 -35.23
C MET A 1 -34.70 -22.25 -33.76
N PRO A 2 -35.56 -21.84 -32.82
CA PRO A 2 -36.06 -20.48 -32.64
C PRO A 2 -35.73 -19.91 -31.24
N GLN A 3 -35.81 -18.58 -31.19
CA GLN A 3 -35.61 -17.69 -30.04
C GLN A 3 -36.87 -17.59 -29.16
N SER A 4 -36.72 -17.07 -27.94
CA SER A 4 -37.83 -16.46 -27.19
C SER A 4 -37.39 -15.14 -26.54
N SER A 5 -38.23 -14.14 -26.78
CA SER A 5 -38.12 -12.71 -26.49
C SER A 5 -39.01 -12.37 -25.29
N PHE A 6 -38.58 -11.42 -24.44
CA PHE A 6 -39.41 -10.86 -23.37
C PHE A 6 -39.91 -9.46 -23.73
N ILE A 7 -41.23 -9.28 -23.62
CA ILE A 7 -42.02 -8.12 -24.05
C ILE A 7 -42.17 -7.10 -22.91
N ARG A 8 -42.12 -5.81 -23.28
CA ARG A 8 -42.41 -4.62 -22.48
C ARG A 8 -43.93 -4.43 -22.27
N ALA A 9 -44.33 -3.86 -21.13
CA ALA A 9 -45.67 -3.28 -20.97
C ALA A 9 -45.60 -1.96 -20.16
N THR A 10 -45.94 -0.85 -20.83
CA THR A 10 -46.21 0.47 -20.27
C THR A 10 -47.72 0.70 -20.30
N LEU A 11 -48.31 1.17 -19.20
CA LEU A 11 -49.74 1.49 -19.12
C LEU A 11 -49.91 3.00 -18.85
N THR A 12 -50.42 3.71 -19.85
CA THR A 12 -50.88 5.10 -19.79
C THR A 12 -52.42 5.07 -19.82
N LEU A 13 -53.08 5.77 -18.90
CA LEU A 13 -54.53 5.96 -18.96
C LEU A 13 -54.85 7.46 -18.93
N ALA A 14 -55.45 7.92 -20.02
CA ALA A 14 -56.06 9.24 -20.16
C ALA A 14 -57.59 9.07 -20.18
N ILE A 15 -58.32 9.93 -19.46
CA ILE A 15 -59.76 10.11 -19.64
C ILE A 15 -60.02 11.60 -19.82
N SER A 16 -60.63 11.90 -20.96
CA SER A 16 -61.19 13.18 -21.38
C SER A 16 -62.70 13.14 -21.18
N VAL A 17 -63.34 14.28 -20.89
CA VAL A 17 -64.60 14.69 -21.56
C VAL A 17 -64.94 16.17 -21.27
N ALA A 18 -65.23 16.84 -22.39
CA ALA A 18 -65.89 18.11 -22.72
C ALA A 18 -66.57 18.99 -21.64
N GLY A 19 -66.14 20.27 -21.61
CA GLY A 19 -66.86 21.41 -22.20
C GLY A 19 -68.28 21.76 -21.71
N ASN A 20 -68.41 22.91 -21.04
CA ASN A 20 -69.45 23.90 -21.35
C ASN A 20 -69.06 25.30 -20.85
N ALA A 21 -69.26 26.32 -21.69
CA ALA A 21 -68.99 27.72 -21.39
C ALA A 21 -70.30 28.47 -21.16
N ALA A 22 -70.41 29.23 -20.07
CA ALA A 22 -71.39 30.32 -19.91
C ALA A 22 -70.96 31.26 -18.77
N ALA A 23 -71.12 32.55 -19.01
CA ALA A 23 -70.56 33.67 -18.27
C ALA A 23 -71.41 34.17 -17.08
N LEU A 24 -70.77 35.07 -16.31
CA LEU A 24 -71.29 36.07 -15.36
C LEU A 24 -71.71 35.63 -13.95
N SER A 25 -70.90 36.03 -12.96
CA SER A 25 -71.33 36.98 -11.90
C SER A 25 -70.15 37.36 -11.01
N GLN A 26 -69.93 38.66 -10.83
CA GLN A 26 -68.97 39.24 -9.90
C GLN A 26 -69.52 39.17 -8.47
N GLN A 27 -68.68 38.81 -7.51
CA GLN A 27 -68.86 39.25 -6.12
C GLN A 27 -67.48 39.42 -5.46
N ALA A 28 -67.20 40.67 -5.12
CA ALA A 28 -66.02 41.09 -4.37
C ALA A 28 -66.19 40.74 -2.89
N PHE A 29 -65.19 40.12 -2.28
CA PHE A 29 -65.01 40.11 -0.83
C PHE A 29 -63.54 40.31 -0.46
N ALA A 30 -63.36 41.10 0.59
CA ALA A 30 -62.18 41.88 0.92
C ALA A 30 -61.02 41.05 1.51
N SER A 31 -59.80 41.53 1.24
CA SER A 31 -58.55 41.09 1.85
C SER A 31 -58.49 41.40 3.35
N PRO A 32 -58.07 40.47 4.22
CA PRO A 32 -57.54 40.82 5.52
C PRO A 32 -56.04 41.14 5.40
N SER A 33 -55.68 42.38 5.72
CA SER A 33 -54.30 42.85 5.85
C SER A 33 -53.60 42.14 7.00
N ALA A 34 -52.65 41.25 6.69
CA ALA A 34 -51.75 40.68 7.67
C ALA A 34 -50.72 41.74 8.09
N GLY A 35 -50.74 42.13 9.36
CA GLY A 35 -49.73 43.00 9.97
C GLY A 35 -48.38 42.29 9.99
N SER A 36 -47.36 42.96 9.45
CA SER A 36 -45.97 42.52 9.48
C SER A 36 -45.43 42.57 10.90
N ALA A 37 -45.54 41.47 11.65
CA ALA A 37 -44.73 41.25 12.84
C ALA A 37 -43.31 40.86 12.39
N SER A 38 -42.38 41.81 12.47
CA SER A 38 -40.96 41.54 12.27
C SER A 38 -40.45 40.68 13.42
N THR A 39 -40.30 39.38 13.19
CA THR A 39 -39.52 38.49 14.06
C THR A 39 -38.09 39.03 14.12
N PRO A 40 -37.51 39.30 15.30
CA PRO A 40 -36.09 39.66 15.36
C PRO A 40 -35.30 38.48 14.80
N ALA A 41 -34.59 38.74 13.70
CA ALA A 41 -33.65 37.78 13.15
C ALA A 41 -32.61 37.48 14.24
N SER A 42 -32.57 36.22 14.67
CA SER A 42 -31.49 35.73 15.52
C SER A 42 -30.19 35.95 14.78
N GLN A 43 -29.37 36.86 15.30
CA GLN A 43 -28.05 37.15 14.79
C GLN A 43 -27.26 35.83 14.76
N PRO A 44 -26.59 35.45 13.66
CA PRO A 44 -25.75 34.27 13.65
C PRO A 44 -24.72 34.43 14.78
N ALA A 45 -24.61 33.41 15.63
CA ALA A 45 -23.62 33.36 16.68
C ALA A 45 -22.25 33.73 16.08
N ALA A 46 -21.54 34.65 16.75
CA ALA A 46 -20.17 34.98 16.41
C ALA A 46 -19.38 33.69 16.17
N PRO A 47 -18.47 33.65 15.17
CA PRO A 47 -17.64 32.47 14.98
C PRO A 47 -16.94 32.19 16.31
N ASP A 48 -17.09 30.97 16.82
CA ASP A 48 -16.33 30.50 17.97
C ASP A 48 -14.88 30.97 17.81
N GLU A 49 -14.40 31.83 18.71
CA GLU A 49 -13.02 32.28 18.67
C GLU A 49 -12.11 31.05 18.69
N ILE A 50 -11.17 30.99 17.75
CA ILE A 50 -10.21 29.90 17.66
C ILE A 50 -9.27 30.04 18.87
N THR A 51 -9.62 29.37 19.97
CA THR A 51 -8.80 29.27 21.19
C THR A 51 -7.69 28.25 21.02
N LEU A 52 -6.56 28.44 21.72
CA LEU A 52 -5.42 27.51 21.69
C LEU A 52 -5.82 26.11 22.18
N GLU A 53 -6.66 26.04 23.21
CA GLU A 53 -7.19 24.80 23.76
C GLU A 53 -7.91 23.98 22.68
N ARG A 54 -8.71 24.64 21.83
CA ARG A 54 -9.40 24.00 20.70
C ARG A 54 -8.45 23.57 19.59
N LEU A 55 -7.39 24.34 19.36
CA LEU A 55 -6.35 23.98 18.39
C LEU A 55 -5.57 22.73 18.81
N MET A 56 -5.38 22.56 20.12
CA MET A 56 -4.65 21.45 20.74
C MET A 56 -5.52 20.23 21.08
N ALA A 57 -6.84 20.40 21.18
CA ALA A 57 -7.75 19.33 21.61
C ALA A 57 -7.83 18.16 20.63
N ASP A 58 -7.78 18.42 19.32
CA ASP A 58 -7.85 17.37 18.30
C ASP A 58 -7.13 17.77 17.01
N PRO A 59 -5.84 17.44 16.82
CA PRO A 59 -5.11 17.77 15.60
C PRO A 59 -5.69 17.13 14.32
N GLU A 60 -6.67 16.21 14.38
CA GLU A 60 -7.36 15.69 13.19
C GLU A 60 -8.15 16.78 12.44
N TRP A 61 -8.38 17.96 13.04
CA TRP A 61 -9.01 19.10 12.37
C TRP A 61 -8.28 19.54 11.09
N MET A 62 -6.97 19.26 10.99
CA MET A 62 -6.14 19.60 9.81
C MET A 62 -6.32 18.61 8.63
N GLY A 63 -7.17 17.59 8.79
CA GLY A 63 -7.44 16.59 7.77
C GLY A 63 -6.44 15.43 7.74
N ALA A 64 -6.85 14.33 7.12
CA ALA A 64 -6.00 13.15 6.95
C ALA A 64 -4.92 13.44 5.89
N ARG A 65 -3.69 13.67 6.33
CA ARG A 65 -2.55 13.87 5.41
C ARG A 65 -2.18 12.55 4.72
N PRO A 66 -1.87 12.58 3.40
CA PRO A 66 -1.25 11.46 2.72
C PRO A 66 0.05 11.06 3.40
N GLN A 67 0.26 9.76 3.58
CA GLN A 67 1.42 9.18 4.23
C GLN A 67 2.02 8.06 3.38
N ASP A 68 3.33 7.88 3.48
CA ASP A 68 4.09 6.78 2.86
C ASP A 68 3.74 6.54 1.38
N PRO A 69 3.86 7.55 0.49
CA PRO A 69 3.58 7.36 -0.92
C PRO A 69 4.65 6.48 -1.58
N TYR A 70 4.23 5.57 -2.45
CA TYR A 70 5.12 4.73 -3.24
C TYR A 70 4.54 4.45 -4.63
N TRP A 71 5.41 4.16 -5.60
CA TRP A 71 5.01 3.90 -6.98
C TRP A 71 4.46 2.49 -7.15
N ALA A 72 3.44 2.34 -8.00
CA ALA A 72 3.07 1.04 -8.53
C ALA A 72 4.19 0.48 -9.42
N ASP A 73 4.23 -0.83 -9.58
CA ASP A 73 5.31 -1.49 -10.31
C ASP A 73 5.32 -1.18 -11.82
N ASP A 74 4.17 -0.79 -12.36
CA ASP A 74 4.01 -0.40 -13.76
C ASP A 74 4.30 1.10 -14.01
N GLY A 75 4.51 1.88 -12.93
CA GLY A 75 4.74 3.32 -12.98
C GLY A 75 3.53 4.15 -13.45
N ARG A 76 2.33 3.58 -13.53
CA ARG A 76 1.12 4.27 -14.02
C ARG A 76 0.24 4.82 -12.91
N SER A 77 0.35 4.23 -11.72
CA SER A 77 -0.32 4.70 -10.51
C SER A 77 0.69 4.82 -9.37
N PHE A 78 0.27 5.50 -8.31
CA PHE A 78 0.97 5.51 -7.05
C PHE A 78 0.00 5.19 -5.92
N TYR A 79 0.55 4.58 -4.89
CA TYR A 79 -0.15 4.19 -3.68
C TYR A 79 0.21 5.14 -2.54
N TRP A 80 -0.72 5.41 -1.65
CA TRP A 80 -0.50 6.24 -0.48
C TRP A 80 -1.49 5.89 0.64
N HIS A 81 -1.08 6.10 1.89
CA HIS A 81 -1.89 5.79 3.05
C HIS A 81 -2.68 7.00 3.53
N ARG A 82 -3.92 6.76 3.95
CA ARG A 82 -4.80 7.76 4.58
C ARG A 82 -5.36 7.22 5.88
N LYS A 83 -5.23 7.97 6.98
CA LYS A 83 -5.90 7.65 8.24
C LYS A 83 -7.41 7.81 8.10
N ILE A 84 -8.19 6.82 8.53
CA ILE A 84 -9.65 6.93 8.61
C ILE A 84 -10.01 7.77 9.85
N ARG A 85 -10.92 8.73 9.70
CA ARG A 85 -11.35 9.57 10.83
C ARG A 85 -12.00 8.71 11.92
N GLY A 86 -11.53 8.87 13.16
CA GLY A 86 -12.06 8.13 14.32
C GLY A 86 -11.61 6.67 14.43
N VAL A 87 -10.71 6.20 13.54
CA VAL A 87 -10.11 4.86 13.62
C VAL A 87 -8.58 5.01 13.53
N GLU A 88 -7.84 4.22 14.31
CA GLU A 88 -6.36 4.19 14.22
C GLU A 88 -5.84 3.50 12.94
N ARG A 89 -6.73 2.86 12.17
CA ARG A 89 -6.40 2.16 10.92
C ARG A 89 -6.19 3.13 9.77
N ARG A 90 -5.34 2.71 8.83
CA ARG A 90 -5.10 3.39 7.56
C ARG A 90 -5.70 2.61 6.39
N GLU A 91 -6.15 3.34 5.39
CA GLU A 91 -6.52 2.80 4.08
C GLU A 91 -5.38 3.06 3.10
N LEU A 92 -5.12 2.10 2.23
CA LEU A 92 -4.21 2.25 1.10
C LEU A 92 -5.01 2.72 -0.11
N ILE A 93 -4.63 3.85 -0.69
CA ILE A 93 -5.33 4.46 -1.81
C ILE A 93 -4.43 4.41 -3.03
N GLU A 94 -4.97 3.93 -4.14
CA GLU A 94 -4.33 3.95 -5.45
C GLU A 94 -4.86 5.15 -6.26
N SER A 95 -3.94 5.98 -6.74
CA SER A 95 -4.24 7.15 -7.55
C SER A 95 -3.48 7.12 -8.88
N ASP A 96 -4.09 7.68 -9.93
CA ASP A 96 -3.41 7.90 -11.21
C ASP A 96 -2.41 9.06 -11.12
N LEU A 97 -1.64 9.27 -12.20
CA LEU A 97 -0.67 10.37 -12.30
C LEU A 97 -1.29 11.77 -12.28
N ASP A 98 -2.58 11.89 -12.62
CA ASP A 98 -3.34 13.13 -12.60
C ASP A 98 -3.96 13.43 -11.22
N GLY A 99 -3.84 12.49 -10.26
CA GLY A 99 -4.33 12.59 -8.90
C GLY A 99 -5.75 12.05 -8.67
N HIS A 100 -6.36 11.38 -9.65
CA HIS A 100 -7.66 10.75 -9.48
C HIS A 100 -7.52 9.46 -8.67
N VAL A 101 -8.43 9.25 -7.71
CA VAL A 101 -8.50 8.00 -6.95
C VAL A 101 -9.10 6.91 -7.84
N LEU A 102 -8.31 5.86 -8.09
CA LEU A 102 -8.72 4.69 -8.85
C LEU A 102 -9.39 3.65 -7.95
N ARG A 103 -8.77 3.38 -6.79
CA ARG A 103 -9.17 2.32 -5.89
C ARG A 103 -8.80 2.64 -4.45
N VAL A 104 -9.62 2.17 -3.51
CA VAL A 104 -9.33 2.18 -2.08
C VAL A 104 -9.22 0.73 -1.63
N LEU A 105 -8.11 0.40 -1.00
CA LEU A 105 -7.77 -0.91 -0.50
C LEU A 105 -7.57 -0.82 1.01
N ASP A 106 -7.85 -1.91 1.72
CA ASP A 106 -7.38 -2.07 3.10
C ASP A 106 -5.85 -2.23 3.13
N GLU A 107 -5.20 -1.90 4.24
CA GLU A 107 -3.72 -1.98 4.35
C GLU A 107 -3.16 -3.39 4.07
N ASP A 108 -3.95 -4.43 4.37
CA ASP A 108 -3.60 -5.84 4.17
C ASP A 108 -4.01 -6.38 2.79
N ALA A 109 -4.36 -5.51 1.83
CA ALA A 109 -4.80 -5.97 0.53
C ALA A 109 -3.66 -6.66 -0.23
N GLY A 110 -3.72 -7.99 -0.31
CA GLY A 110 -2.75 -8.80 -1.03
C GLY A 110 -2.61 -8.48 -2.52
N ASP A 111 -3.58 -7.76 -3.10
CA ASP A 111 -3.57 -7.32 -4.49
C ASP A 111 -2.77 -6.02 -4.71
N ALA A 112 -2.35 -5.33 -3.64
CA ALA A 112 -1.49 -4.17 -3.74
C ALA A 112 -0.06 -4.56 -4.09
N ASP A 113 0.63 -3.67 -4.79
CA ASP A 113 2.07 -3.77 -5.01
C ASP A 113 2.79 -3.42 -3.72
N ASP A 114 3.85 -4.15 -3.37
CA ASP A 114 4.67 -3.76 -2.22
C ASP A 114 5.68 -2.69 -2.60
N PRO A 115 5.95 -1.74 -1.70
CA PRO A 115 7.11 -0.87 -1.84
C PRO A 115 8.42 -1.65 -1.74
N GLY A 116 9.42 -1.20 -2.49
CA GLY A 116 10.78 -1.76 -2.45
C GLY A 116 10.98 -3.04 -3.26
N GLY A 117 11.97 -3.83 -2.87
CA GLY A 117 12.45 -4.98 -3.67
C GLY A 117 13.50 -4.57 -4.70
N ASP A 118 13.73 -5.45 -5.67
CA ASP A 118 14.69 -5.26 -6.75
C ASP A 118 14.06 -5.69 -8.08
N TYR A 119 14.48 -5.05 -9.17
CA TYR A 119 13.97 -5.30 -10.51
C TYR A 119 15.04 -5.98 -11.36
N SER A 120 14.62 -6.87 -12.26
CA SER A 120 15.52 -7.43 -13.28
C SER A 120 16.02 -6.32 -14.20
N ARG A 121 17.13 -6.55 -14.90
CA ARG A 121 17.76 -5.55 -15.78
C ARG A 121 16.83 -5.08 -16.90
N ASP A 122 15.93 -5.95 -17.34
CA ASP A 122 14.90 -5.69 -18.36
C ASP A 122 13.58 -5.13 -17.77
N TYR A 123 13.49 -4.93 -16.45
CA TYR A 123 12.27 -4.52 -15.73
C TYR A 123 11.06 -5.45 -15.95
N ALA A 124 11.26 -6.67 -16.45
CA ALA A 124 10.18 -7.62 -16.66
C ALA A 124 9.75 -8.32 -15.36
N TRP A 125 10.68 -8.43 -14.41
CA TRP A 125 10.49 -9.14 -13.15
C TRP A 125 10.86 -8.27 -11.96
N LYS A 126 10.14 -8.45 -10.86
CA LYS A 126 10.43 -7.85 -9.56
C LYS A 126 10.52 -8.94 -8.52
N VAL A 127 11.56 -8.89 -7.69
CA VAL A 127 11.68 -9.71 -6.50
C VAL A 127 11.49 -8.84 -5.27
N TYR A 128 10.65 -9.27 -4.34
CA TYR A 128 10.35 -8.52 -3.12
C TYR A 128 10.09 -9.48 -1.96
N ALA A 129 10.19 -8.97 -0.75
CA ALA A 129 9.85 -9.72 0.46
C ALA A 129 8.55 -9.17 1.04
N ARG A 130 7.59 -10.05 1.32
CA ARG A 130 6.30 -9.73 1.93
C ARG A 130 6.06 -10.72 3.06
N ASN A 131 5.72 -10.22 4.26
CA ASN A 131 5.46 -11.06 5.44
C ASN A 131 6.59 -12.07 5.78
N GLY A 132 7.84 -11.73 5.44
CA GLY A 132 8.99 -12.59 5.69
C GLY A 132 9.19 -13.72 4.68
N ASP A 133 8.42 -13.78 3.59
CA ASP A 133 8.65 -14.69 2.47
C ASP A 133 9.07 -13.89 1.22
N VAL A 134 9.80 -14.52 0.30
CA VAL A 134 10.25 -13.93 -0.96
C VAL A 134 9.29 -14.29 -2.09
N PHE A 135 8.90 -13.27 -2.86
CA PHE A 135 8.01 -13.36 -4.00
C PHE A 135 8.69 -12.85 -5.26
N LEU A 136 8.32 -13.46 -6.40
CA LEU A 136 8.69 -13.04 -7.74
C LEU A 136 7.43 -12.60 -8.48
N LYS A 137 7.40 -11.38 -8.97
CA LYS A 137 6.29 -10.83 -9.76
C LYS A 137 6.72 -10.54 -11.19
N GLN A 138 5.88 -10.91 -12.13
CA GLN A 138 6.01 -10.49 -13.52
C GLN A 138 5.26 -9.17 -13.70
N ILE A 139 5.97 -8.10 -14.11
CA ILE A 139 5.40 -6.75 -14.19
C ILE A 139 4.33 -6.66 -15.30
N ALA A 140 4.59 -7.24 -16.46
CA ALA A 140 3.69 -7.16 -17.62
C ALA A 140 2.32 -7.81 -17.40
N THR A 141 2.25 -8.87 -16.57
CA THR A 141 1.02 -9.65 -16.36
C THR A 141 0.44 -9.51 -14.95
N GLY A 142 1.20 -8.94 -14.02
CA GLY A 142 0.87 -8.90 -12.60
C GLY A 142 0.94 -10.26 -11.90
N ARG A 143 1.41 -11.32 -12.57
CA ARG A 143 1.48 -12.67 -11.97
C ARG A 143 2.53 -12.71 -10.86
N VAL A 144 2.12 -13.15 -9.68
CA VAL A 144 2.99 -13.33 -8.52
C VAL A 144 3.23 -14.83 -8.27
N GLN A 145 4.48 -15.18 -8.05
CA GLN A 145 4.94 -16.52 -7.66
C GLN A 145 5.67 -16.43 -6.33
N GLN A 146 5.20 -17.20 -5.34
CA GLN A 146 5.92 -17.36 -4.08
C GLN A 146 7.15 -18.25 -4.31
N LEU A 147 8.32 -17.79 -3.88
CA LEU A 147 9.57 -18.55 -3.97
C LEU A 147 9.82 -19.31 -2.68
N THR A 148 9.83 -18.61 -1.54
CA THR A 148 10.07 -19.22 -0.21
C THR A 148 8.78 -19.29 0.58
N ARG A 149 8.68 -20.33 1.41
CA ARG A 149 7.64 -20.48 2.42
C ARG A 149 8.28 -21.12 3.63
N THR A 150 8.91 -20.32 4.48
CA THR A 150 9.63 -20.85 5.64
C THR A 150 9.17 -20.18 6.93
N VAL A 151 9.60 -20.77 8.06
CA VAL A 151 9.31 -20.20 9.38
C VAL A 151 10.24 -19.01 9.68
N ALA A 152 11.40 -18.97 9.06
CA ALA A 152 12.38 -17.92 9.28
C ALA A 152 12.14 -16.77 8.30
N ALA A 153 12.06 -15.54 8.81
CA ALA A 153 11.84 -14.37 7.97
C ALA A 153 13.01 -14.15 7.00
N GLU A 154 12.68 -14.06 5.72
CA GLU A 154 13.56 -13.68 4.64
C GLU A 154 13.42 -12.19 4.30
N SER A 155 14.53 -11.56 3.96
CA SER A 155 14.60 -10.11 3.70
C SER A 155 15.65 -9.76 2.64
N ALA A 156 15.56 -8.52 2.14
CA ALA A 156 16.48 -7.93 1.16
C ALA A 156 16.77 -8.82 -0.06
N PRO A 157 15.73 -9.33 -0.77
CA PRO A 157 15.95 -10.07 -2.00
C PRO A 157 16.48 -9.15 -3.09
N ARG A 158 17.46 -9.62 -3.86
CA ARG A 158 18.07 -8.92 -5.00
C ARG A 158 18.39 -9.87 -6.12
N PHE A 159 18.34 -9.40 -7.35
CA PHE A 159 18.81 -10.15 -8.51
C PHE A 159 20.34 -10.20 -8.52
N LEU A 160 20.87 -11.37 -8.89
CA LEU A 160 22.28 -11.52 -9.22
C LEU A 160 22.51 -11.23 -10.70
N VAL A 161 23.78 -11.06 -11.07
CA VAL A 161 24.16 -10.81 -12.47
C VAL A 161 23.59 -11.91 -13.37
N GLY A 162 22.84 -11.48 -14.39
CA GLY A 162 22.16 -12.35 -15.35
C GLY A 162 20.70 -12.63 -15.03
N ASP A 163 20.16 -12.14 -13.91
CA ASP A 163 18.74 -12.20 -13.51
C ASP A 163 18.16 -13.63 -13.38
N GLU A 164 18.98 -14.67 -13.47
CA GLU A 164 18.58 -16.09 -13.33
C GLU A 164 18.59 -16.57 -11.88
N ARG A 165 19.30 -15.85 -11.01
CA ARG A 165 19.48 -16.19 -9.60
C ARG A 165 19.16 -14.99 -8.74
N ILE A 166 18.61 -15.23 -7.57
CA ILE A 166 18.33 -14.22 -6.56
C ILE A 166 19.14 -14.49 -5.30
N GLN A 167 19.55 -13.42 -4.61
CA GLN A 167 20.13 -13.49 -3.27
C GLN A 167 19.17 -12.88 -2.26
N PHE A 168 18.97 -13.53 -1.13
CA PHE A 168 18.16 -13.01 -0.02
C PHE A 168 18.82 -13.37 1.31
N ARG A 169 18.42 -12.68 2.38
CA ARG A 169 18.94 -12.91 3.73
C ARG A 169 17.91 -13.63 4.56
N ARG A 170 18.32 -14.65 5.30
CA ARG A 170 17.51 -15.30 6.34
C ARG A 170 18.27 -15.16 7.65
N GLY A 171 17.79 -14.28 8.53
CA GLY A 171 18.57 -13.85 9.70
C GLY A 171 19.87 -13.14 9.31
N SER A 172 21.00 -13.63 9.81
CA SER A 172 22.34 -13.12 9.47
C SER A 172 22.92 -13.70 8.18
N ASP A 173 22.40 -14.84 7.73
CA ASP A 173 22.97 -15.62 6.64
C ASP A 173 22.46 -15.18 5.27
N LEU A 174 23.30 -15.37 4.26
CA LEU A 174 22.99 -15.09 2.87
C LEU A 174 22.65 -16.40 2.16
N PHE A 175 21.57 -16.41 1.40
CA PHE A 175 21.17 -17.53 0.56
C PHE A 175 21.07 -17.08 -0.89
N ILE A 176 21.40 -17.98 -1.80
CA ILE A 176 21.21 -17.81 -3.23
C ILE A 176 20.23 -18.88 -3.71
N ARG A 177 19.28 -18.46 -4.54
CA ARG A 177 18.35 -19.36 -5.19
C ARG A 177 18.31 -19.17 -6.68
N ASP A 178 18.34 -20.27 -7.40
CA ASP A 178 18.17 -20.32 -8.84
C ASP A 178 16.68 -20.35 -9.21
N LEU A 179 16.26 -19.43 -10.10
CA LEU A 179 14.85 -19.26 -10.46
C LEU A 179 14.35 -20.35 -11.43
N LYS A 180 15.25 -20.98 -12.20
CA LYS A 180 14.89 -22.01 -13.18
C LYS A 180 14.75 -23.38 -12.52
N THR A 181 15.70 -23.73 -11.68
CA THR A 181 15.78 -25.04 -11.02
C THR A 181 15.09 -25.05 -9.65
N GLY A 182 14.92 -23.87 -9.04
CA GLY A 182 14.44 -23.74 -7.66
C GLY A 182 15.47 -24.12 -6.60
N LEU A 183 16.72 -24.44 -6.99
CA LEU A 183 17.75 -24.86 -6.06
C LEU A 183 18.22 -23.68 -5.20
N GLU A 184 18.22 -23.89 -3.89
CA GLU A 184 18.66 -22.93 -2.88
C GLU A 184 19.94 -23.44 -2.21
N TYR A 185 20.93 -22.57 -2.07
CA TYR A 185 22.19 -22.88 -1.38
C TYR A 185 22.74 -21.65 -0.65
N GLN A 186 23.52 -21.91 0.39
CA GLN A 186 24.25 -20.88 1.12
C GLN A 186 25.65 -20.72 0.52
N PRO A 187 25.98 -19.59 -0.12
CA PRO A 187 27.31 -19.38 -0.69
C PRO A 187 28.42 -19.22 0.36
N ALA A 188 28.08 -18.68 1.54
CA ALA A 188 29.04 -18.43 2.60
C ALA A 188 28.38 -18.57 3.98
N GLU A 189 29.09 -19.20 4.91
CA GLU A 189 28.74 -19.26 6.32
C GLU A 189 29.57 -18.20 7.05
N LEU A 190 28.92 -17.22 7.68
CA LEU A 190 29.59 -16.16 8.43
C LEU A 190 29.83 -16.63 9.87
N ARG A 191 31.08 -16.93 10.20
CA ARG A 191 31.49 -17.25 11.57
C ARG A 191 32.21 -16.06 12.20
N PHE A 192 31.74 -15.62 13.36
CA PHE A 192 32.34 -14.53 14.13
C PHE A 192 33.39 -15.02 15.15
N GLU A 193 33.89 -16.24 14.95
CA GLU A 193 34.96 -16.82 15.78
C GLU A 193 36.33 -16.31 15.34
N LYS A 194 37.32 -16.40 16.22
CA LYS A 194 38.71 -16.04 15.92
C LYS A 194 39.22 -16.91 14.77
N ASP A 195 39.83 -16.27 13.76
CA ASP A 195 40.23 -16.95 12.53
C ASP A 195 41.10 -18.17 12.88
N PRO A 196 40.71 -19.40 12.49
CA PRO A 196 41.51 -20.60 12.77
C PRO A 196 42.92 -20.52 12.16
N ALA A 197 43.17 -19.67 11.16
CA ALA A 197 44.50 -19.41 10.62
C ALA A 197 45.39 -18.62 11.58
N GLU A 198 44.82 -17.79 12.47
CA GLU A 198 45.56 -16.94 13.41
C GLU A 198 46.24 -17.77 14.53
N LYS A 199 45.81 -19.02 14.76
CA LYS A 199 46.42 -19.92 15.76
C LYS A 199 47.78 -20.50 15.33
N LYS A 200 48.21 -20.36 14.07
CA LYS A 200 49.49 -20.90 13.61
C LYS A 200 50.70 -20.14 14.15
N ASP A 201 50.58 -18.82 14.31
CA ASP A 201 51.73 -17.96 14.57
C ASP A 201 52.35 -18.18 15.96
N GLU A 202 51.54 -18.46 16.99
CA GLU A 202 52.04 -18.66 18.36
C GLU A 202 52.77 -20.00 18.53
N ALA A 203 52.27 -21.07 17.88
CA ALA A 203 52.89 -22.39 17.94
C ALA A 203 54.20 -22.45 17.15
N ASP A 204 54.26 -21.80 15.98
CA ASP A 204 55.49 -21.75 15.18
C ASP A 204 56.53 -20.80 15.81
N PHE A 205 56.12 -19.67 16.40
CA PHE A 205 57.02 -18.80 17.16
C PHE A 205 57.66 -19.51 18.38
N LEU A 206 56.88 -20.28 19.14
CA LEU A 206 57.42 -21.06 20.27
C LEU A 206 58.38 -22.15 19.80
N ARG A 207 58.09 -22.79 18.65
CA ARG A 207 58.97 -23.80 18.04
C ARG A 207 60.30 -23.17 17.59
N GLU A 208 60.27 -22.03 16.91
CA GLU A 208 61.48 -21.29 16.51
C GLU A 208 62.33 -20.86 17.71
N GLN A 209 61.70 -20.42 18.80
CA GLN A 209 62.40 -20.09 20.03
C GLN A 209 63.03 -21.31 20.72
N GLN A 210 62.34 -22.45 20.70
CA GLN A 210 62.88 -23.70 21.22
C GLN A 210 64.12 -24.15 20.43
N GLU A 211 64.05 -24.14 19.10
CA GLU A 211 65.19 -24.49 18.25
C GLU A 211 66.40 -23.58 18.52
N ARG A 212 66.18 -22.26 18.59
CA ARG A 212 67.25 -21.29 18.93
C ARG A 212 67.89 -21.59 20.29
N LEU A 213 67.10 -21.98 21.30
CA LEU A 213 67.63 -22.24 22.64
C LEU A 213 68.45 -23.53 22.69
N PHE A 214 68.03 -24.57 21.98
CA PHE A 214 68.75 -25.83 21.90
C PHE A 214 70.09 -25.70 21.17
N ASP A 215 70.18 -24.85 20.16
CA ASP A 215 71.44 -24.56 19.46
C ASP A 215 72.52 -23.93 20.37
N VAL A 216 72.12 -23.22 21.43
CA VAL A 216 73.04 -22.55 22.37
C VAL A 216 73.62 -23.51 23.43
N LEU A 217 73.00 -24.67 23.67
CA LEU A 217 73.39 -25.63 24.72
C LEU A 217 74.42 -26.68 24.25
N ARG A 218 75.25 -26.36 23.25
CA ARG A 218 76.23 -27.29 22.68
C ARG A 218 77.60 -27.23 23.34
#